data_AF-A0A7J0CE50-F1
#
_entry.id   AF-A0A7J0CE50-F1
#
_cell.length_a   1.000
_cell.length_b   1.000
_cell.length_c   1.000
_cell.angle_alpha   90.00
_cell.angle_beta   90.00
_cell.angle_gamma   90.00
#
_symmetry.space_group_name_H-M   'P 1'
#
loop_
_entity.id
_entity.type
_entity.pdbx_description
1 polymer ?
#
loop_
_entity_poly.entity_id
_entity_poly.type
_entity_poly.pdbx_seq_one_letter_code
_entity_poly.pdbx_strand_id
1 'polypeptide(L)'
;MLAMAWIVLPLQMSWTGLVAGFAVSAATHAFFDRRWPVRWLLEHVGSKGFASLKSGGMNGMYLADQALHQTALLVTALLITRL
;
A
#
# COMPACT_ATOMS: atom_id res chain seq x y z
N MET A 1 5.95 5.15 13.40
CA MET A 1 5.08 4.02 13.81
C MET A 1 5.86 2.74 14.11
N LEU A 2 6.85 2.32 13.31
CA LEU A 2 7.63 1.09 13.55
C LEU A 2 8.27 1.00 14.94
N ALA A 3 8.95 2.05 15.41
CA ALA A 3 9.54 2.06 16.76
C ALA A 3 8.48 1.87 17.87
N MET A 4 7.31 2.51 17.74
CA MET A 4 6.20 2.29 18.67
C MET A 4 5.68 0.84 18.61
N ALA A 5 5.53 0.28 17.41
CA ALA A 5 5.11 -1.10 17.24
C ALA A 5 6.10 -2.07 17.90
N TRP A 6 7.40 -1.81 17.80
CA TRP A 6 8.44 -2.62 18.45
C TRP A 6 8.43 -2.52 19.98
N ILE A 7 8.09 -1.34 20.52
CA ILE A 7 7.99 -1.12 21.97
C ILE A 7 6.72 -1.72 22.56
N VAL A 8 5.58 -1.59 21.86
CA VAL A 8 4.24 -1.90 22.41
C VAL A 8 3.77 -3.31 22.06
N LEU A 9 4.20 -3.87 20.93
CA LEU A 9 3.78 -5.19 20.47
C LEU A 9 4.91 -6.20 20.67
N PRO A 10 4.62 -7.43 21.12
CA PRO A 10 5.62 -8.48 21.29
C PRO A 10 5.99 -9.11 19.93
N LEU A 11 6.46 -8.28 18.99
CA LEU A 11 6.84 -8.68 17.64
C LEU A 11 8.36 -8.79 17.53
N GLN A 12 8.83 -9.95 17.05
CA GLN A 12 10.21 -10.11 16.62
C GLN A 12 10.36 -9.44 15.25
N MET A 13 11.37 -8.59 15.10
CA MET A 13 11.70 -7.94 13.83
C MET A 13 13.15 -8.28 13.49
N SER A 14 13.38 -8.95 12.37
CA SER A 14 14.74 -9.20 11.89
C SER A 14 15.23 -8.05 11.01
N TRP A 15 16.55 -7.91 10.89
CA TRP A 15 17.13 -6.96 9.95
C TRP A 15 16.76 -7.27 8.50
N THR A 16 16.69 -8.56 8.14
CA THR A 16 16.28 -9.01 6.80
C THR A 16 14.85 -8.57 6.50
N GLY A 17 13.93 -8.80 7.44
CA GLY A 17 12.53 -8.40 7.34
C GLY A 17 12.37 -6.88 7.24
N LEU A 18 13.14 -6.11 8.03
CA LEU A 18 13.16 -4.65 7.95
C LEU A 18 13.58 -4.15 6.57
N VAL A 19 14.71 -4.63 6.05
CA VAL A 19 15.20 -4.23 4.72
C VAL A 19 14.21 -4.61 3.63
N ALA A 20 13.69 -5.85 3.64
CA ALA A 20 12.70 -6.31 2.67
C ALA A 20 11.40 -5.48 2.74
N GLY A 21 10.89 -5.22 3.95
CA GLY A 21 9.68 -4.44 4.17
C GLY A 21 9.81 -2.99 3.67
N PHE A 22 10.92 -2.32 3.97
CA PHE A 22 11.18 -0.96 3.47
C PHE A 22 11.38 -0.92 1.96
N ALA A 23 12.09 -1.89 1.38
CA ALA A 23 12.27 -1.97 -0.06
C ALA A 23 10.92 -2.12 -0.79
N VAL A 24 10.05 -3.02 -0.30
CA VAL A 24 8.69 -3.19 -0.85
C VAL A 24 7.85 -1.93 -0.67
N SER A 25 7.89 -1.30 0.51
CA SER A 25 7.15 -0.06 0.77
C SER A 25 7.57 1.06 -0.18
N ALA A 26 8.88 1.30 -0.32
CA ALA A 26 9.38 2.34 -1.21
C ALA A 26 9.06 2.06 -2.68
N ALA A 27 9.23 0.81 -3.13
CA ALA A 27 8.96 0.42 -4.51
C ALA A 27 7.48 0.55 -4.87
N THR A 28 6.58 0.07 -4.00
CA THR A 28 5.13 0.16 -4.22
C THR A 28 4.64 1.60 -4.19
N HIS A 29 5.13 2.43 -3.27
CA HIS A 29 4.80 3.85 -3.23
C HIS A 29 5.23 4.57 -4.52
N ALA A 30 6.50 4.41 -4.91
CA ALA A 30 7.04 5.00 -6.13
C ALA A 30 6.34 4.52 -7.41
N PHE A 31 5.77 3.31 -7.38
CA PHE A 31 4.99 2.76 -8.49
C PHE A 31 3.57 3.35 -8.51
N PHE A 32 2.84 3.30 -7.39
CA PHE A 32 1.44 3.75 -7.31
C PHE A 32 1.29 5.26 -7.47
N ASP A 33 2.24 6.06 -6.99
CA ASP A 33 2.22 7.53 -7.12
C ASP A 33 2.23 8.01 -8.57
N ARG A 34 2.61 7.15 -9.52
CA ARG A 34 2.50 7.44 -10.97
C ARG A 34 1.05 7.46 -11.47
N ARG A 35 0.10 7.03 -10.65
CA ARG A 35 -1.37 6.98 -10.85
C ARG A 35 -1.87 6.12 -12.00
N TRP A 36 -1.11 5.97 -13.08
CA TRP A 36 -1.47 5.10 -14.19
C TRP A 36 -1.62 3.63 -13.78
N PRO A 37 -0.85 3.06 -12.82
CA PRO A 37 -1.06 1.67 -12.43
C PRO A 37 -2.39 1.45 -11.71
N VAL A 38 -2.78 2.40 -10.85
CA VAL A 38 -4.06 2.38 -10.14
C VAL A 38 -5.22 2.43 -11.13
N ARG A 39 -5.12 3.32 -12.13
CA ARG A 39 -6.12 3.41 -13.20
C ARG A 39 -6.17 2.11 -14.01
N TRP A 40 -5.02 1.63 -14.46
CA TRP A 40 -4.90 0.39 -15.22
C TRP A 40 -5.58 -0.76 -14.48
N LEU A 41 -5.30 -0.93 -13.18
CA LEU A 41 -5.91 -1.97 -12.35
C LEU A 41 -7.44 -1.83 -12.35
N LEU A 42 -7.97 -0.66 -12.02
CA LEU A 42 -9.41 -0.41 -11.98
C LEU A 42 -10.08 -0.71 -13.32
N GLU A 43 -9.46 -0.33 -14.43
CA GLU A 43 -9.99 -0.60 -15.76
C GLU A 43 -9.97 -2.09 -16.12
N HIS A 44 -8.95 -2.84 -15.66
CA HIS A 44 -8.81 -4.28 -15.91
C HIS A 44 -9.72 -5.14 -15.03
N VAL A 45 -10.10 -4.66 -13.85
CA VAL A 45 -11.12 -5.31 -12.99
C VAL A 45 -12.55 -4.84 -13.29
N GLY A 46 -12.77 -4.17 -14.43
CA GLY A 46 -14.11 -3.75 -14.87
C GLY A 46 -14.67 -2.52 -14.16
N SER A 47 -13.86 -1.80 -13.38
CA SER A 47 -14.27 -0.64 -12.58
C SER A 47 -14.01 0.71 -13.26
N LYS A 48 -14.14 0.79 -14.59
CA LYS A 48 -13.87 2.01 -15.38
C LYS A 48 -14.68 3.23 -14.90
N GLY A 49 -15.96 3.04 -14.57
CA GLY A 49 -16.83 4.10 -14.06
C GLY A 49 -16.38 4.64 -12.71
N PHE A 50 -15.84 3.77 -11.84
CA PHE A 50 -15.26 4.20 -10.57
C PHE A 50 -13.95 4.96 -10.79
N ALA A 51 -13.11 4.55 -11.75
CA ALA A 51 -11.86 5.24 -12.11
C ALA A 51 -12.05 6.66 -12.68
N SER A 52 -13.27 7.01 -13.13
CA SER A 52 -13.63 8.34 -13.59
C SER A 52 -14.46 9.14 -12.58
N LEU A 53 -14.90 8.53 -11.47
CA LEU A 53 -15.72 9.17 -10.45
C LEU A 53 -14.96 10.30 -9.74
N LYS A 54 -15.54 11.51 -9.77
CA LYS A 54 -15.01 12.73 -9.12
C LYS A 54 -16.12 13.61 -8.51
N SER A 55 -17.29 13.05 -8.22
CA SER A 55 -18.48 13.78 -7.76
C SER A 55 -19.00 13.25 -6.43
N GLY A 56 -19.89 14.01 -5.77
CA GLY A 56 -20.52 13.60 -4.51
C GLY A 56 -19.54 13.42 -3.34
N GLY A 57 -18.43 14.17 -3.35
CA GLY A 57 -17.37 14.03 -2.34
C GLY A 57 -16.48 12.80 -2.51
N MET A 58 -16.70 11.99 -3.55
CA MET A 58 -15.92 10.79 -3.83
C MET A 58 -14.96 10.99 -5.00
N ASN A 59 -13.78 10.38 -4.89
CA ASN A 59 -12.79 10.29 -5.95
C ASN A 59 -12.28 8.85 -6.02
N GLY A 60 -12.75 8.09 -7.00
CA GLY A 60 -12.49 6.65 -7.06
C GLY A 60 -11.01 6.31 -7.25
N MET A 61 -10.29 7.14 -8.03
CA MET A 61 -8.84 7.01 -8.18
C MET A 61 -8.11 7.21 -6.84
N TYR A 62 -8.50 8.21 -6.06
CA TYR A 62 -7.89 8.47 -4.75
C TYR A 62 -8.18 7.37 -3.74
N LEU A 63 -9.43 6.89 -3.69
CA LEU A 63 -9.82 5.81 -2.77
C LEU A 63 -9.11 4.49 -3.10
N ALA A 64 -9.01 4.15 -4.39
CA ALA A 64 -8.28 2.95 -4.83
C ALA A 64 -6.78 3.07 -4.54
N ASP A 65 -6.20 4.24 -4.76
CA ASP A 65 -4.81 4.53 -4.41
C ASP A 65 -4.55 4.32 -2.91
N GLN A 66 -5.41 4.85 -2.04
CA GLN A 66 -5.31 4.64 -0.59
C GLN A 66 -5.41 3.15 -0.22
N ALA A 67 -6.35 2.41 -0.81
CA ALA A 67 -6.51 0.99 -0.55
C ALA A 67 -5.26 0.18 -0.95
N LEU A 68 -4.65 0.50 -2.10
CA LEU A 68 -3.40 -0.14 -2.55
C LEU A 68 -2.23 0.17 -1.62
N HIS A 69 -2.12 1.42 -1.14
CA HIS A 69 -1.12 1.80 -0.16
C HIS A 69 -1.29 1.07 1.18
N GLN A 70 -2.52 0.94 1.69
CA GLN A 70 -2.79 0.15 2.90
C GLN A 70 -2.45 -1.34 2.69
N THR A 71 -2.73 -1.88 1.51
CA THR A 71 -2.37 -3.26 1.16
C THR A 71 -0.84 -3.44 1.14
N ALA A 72 -0.11 -2.50 0.55
CA ALA A 72 1.35 -2.52 0.56
C ALA A 72 1.92 -2.43 1.99
N LEU A 73 1.34 -1.57 2.86
CA LEU A 73 1.73 -1.50 4.27
C LEU A 73 1.49 -2.82 5.01
N LEU A 74 0.40 -3.52 4.72
CA LEU A 74 0.15 -4.86 5.27
C LEU A 74 1.24 -5.85 4.83
N VAL A 75 1.58 -5.88 3.54
CA VAL A 75 2.66 -6.75 3.02
C VAL A 75 3.99 -6.40 3.70
N THR A 76 4.34 -5.13 3.80
CA THR A 76 5.53 -4.66 4.52
C THR A 76 5.53 -5.13 5.98
N ALA A 77 4.42 -5.01 6.70
CA ALA A 77 4.32 -5.47 8.08
C ALA A 77 4.54 -6.99 8.21
N LEU A 78 4.01 -7.77 7.27
CA LEU A 78 4.23 -9.22 7.23
C LEU A 78 5.70 -9.56 6.98
N LEU A 79 6.35 -8.90 6.01
CA LEU A 79 7.77 -9.11 5.73
C LEU A 79 8.65 -8.77 6.94
N ILE A 80 8.37 -7.66 7.61
CA ILE A 80 9.13 -7.22 8.79
C ILE A 80 9.04 -8.23 9.95
N THR A 81 7.90 -8.91 10.08
CA THR A 81 7.60 -9.78 11.23
C THR A 81 7.78 -11.27 10.96
N ARG A 82 7.97 -11.68 9.70
CA ARG A 82 8.01 -13.10 9.29
C ARG A 82 9.28 -13.53 8.57
N LEU A 83 10.10 -12.59 8.09
CA LEU A 83 11.45 -12.85 7.58
C LEU A 83 12.48 -12.54 8.65
#